data_AF-A0A3S1KRP1-F1
#
_entry.id   AF-A0A3S1KRP1-F1
#
_cell.length_a   1.000
_cell.length_b   1.000
_cell.length_c   1.000
_cell.angle_alpha   90.00
_cell.angle_beta   90.00
_cell.angle_gamma   90.00
#
_symmetry.space_group_name_H-M   'P 1'
#
loop_
_entity.id
_entity.type
_entity.pdbx_description
1 polymer ?
#
loop_
_entity_poly.entity_id
_entity_poly.type
_entity_poly.pdbx_seq_one_letter_code
_entity_poly.pdbx_strand_id
1 'polypeptide(L)'
;ACASRHLERKRQAVRAAARALPSPDQLLALPRRRFDEATSRLGRGLTVSIERKRSRLDRQRLTPATLSRRLNETRTLTGRDIARARAAFFAIVRQGRARFQRTSARLSPAPIVRRQKLQADTLAGLMRRQDQALARQLDRLRAALTQADRLLSTLSHKAVLARGFALVKDADGAVIKRVAELAPGAALQLEFADGSAEAIATSGGARPKLAAKSSGKAKEPGSQGSLF
;
A
#
# COMPACT_ATOMS: atom_id res chain seq x y z
N ALA A 1 41.18 -44.77 131.10
CA ALA A 1 40.14 -43.85 131.61
C ALA A 1 40.16 -42.41 131.02
N CYS A 2 41.13 -42.03 130.17
CA CYS A 2 41.16 -40.69 129.55
C CYS A 2 40.43 -40.61 128.18
N ALA A 3 40.39 -41.69 127.40
CA ALA A 3 39.75 -41.70 126.08
C ALA A 3 38.22 -41.56 126.11
N SER A 4 37.53 -42.16 127.08
CA SER A 4 36.08 -42.07 127.24
C SER A 4 35.61 -40.65 127.59
N ARG A 5 36.33 -39.96 128.49
CA ARG A 5 36.06 -38.55 128.84
C ARG A 5 36.28 -37.59 127.66
N HIS A 6 37.27 -37.88 126.80
CA HIS A 6 37.48 -37.10 125.59
C HIS A 6 36.36 -37.30 124.56
N LEU A 7 35.86 -38.54 124.41
CA LEU A 7 34.68 -38.85 123.59
C LEU A 7 33.40 -38.20 124.13
N GLU A 8 33.19 -38.19 125.45
CA GLU A 8 32.06 -37.53 126.10
C GLU A 8 32.08 -36.01 125.84
N ARG A 9 33.25 -35.37 126.01
CA ARG A 9 33.43 -33.94 125.71
C ARG A 9 33.22 -33.63 124.24
N LYS A 10 33.72 -34.46 123.31
CA LYS A 10 33.45 -34.29 121.87
C LYS A 10 31.97 -34.49 121.53
N ARG A 11 31.27 -35.45 122.14
CA ARG A 11 29.81 -35.64 121.99
C ARG A 11 29.02 -34.46 122.53
N GLN A 12 29.40 -33.92 123.70
CA GLN A 12 28.80 -32.72 124.26
C GLN A 12 29.05 -31.49 123.39
N ALA A 13 30.27 -31.31 122.87
CA ALA A 13 30.60 -30.23 121.94
C ALA A 13 29.81 -30.32 120.63
N VAL A 14 29.64 -31.52 120.07
CA VAL A 14 28.81 -31.75 118.86
C VAL A 14 27.33 -31.47 119.16
N ARG A 15 26.80 -31.86 120.32
CA ARG A 15 25.40 -31.54 120.70
C ARG A 15 25.19 -30.05 120.96
N ALA A 16 26.18 -29.36 121.53
CA ALA A 16 26.14 -27.91 121.72
C ALA A 16 26.20 -27.17 120.38
N ALA A 17 27.08 -27.61 119.46
CA ALA A 17 27.14 -27.08 118.10
C ALA A 17 25.87 -27.37 117.29
N ALA A 18 25.27 -28.56 117.45
CA ALA A 18 24.02 -28.93 116.79
C ALA A 18 22.82 -28.10 117.28
N ARG A 19 22.81 -27.66 118.54
CA ARG A 19 21.80 -26.73 119.08
C ARG A 19 22.05 -25.28 118.69
N ALA A 20 23.29 -24.93 118.35
CA ALA A 20 23.66 -23.61 117.83
C ALA A 20 23.41 -23.48 116.32
N LEU A 21 23.07 -24.57 115.63
CA LEU A 21 22.65 -24.52 114.23
C LEU A 21 21.27 -23.82 114.13
N PRO A 22 21.08 -22.90 113.16
CA PRO A 22 19.79 -22.30 112.90
C PRO A 22 18.74 -23.37 112.62
N SER A 23 17.53 -23.18 113.11
CA SER A 23 16.42 -24.09 112.79
C SER A 23 16.16 -24.11 111.27
N PRO A 24 15.62 -25.21 110.71
CA PRO A 24 15.29 -25.29 109.29
C PRO A 24 14.41 -24.12 108.80
N ASP A 25 13.50 -23.64 109.65
CA ASP A 25 12.66 -22.48 109.37
C ASP A 25 13.45 -21.17 109.31
N GLN A 26 14.52 -21.01 110.09
CA GLN A 26 15.40 -19.84 110.02
C GLN A 26 16.24 -19.82 108.74
N LEU A 27 16.65 -21.00 108.25
CA LEU A 27 17.36 -21.11 106.96
C LEU A 27 16.43 -20.76 105.78
N LEU A 28 15.14 -21.10 105.87
CA LEU A 28 14.15 -20.85 104.83
C LEU A 28 13.43 -19.50 104.95
N ALA A 29 13.55 -18.78 106.06
CA ALA A 29 12.87 -17.51 106.29
C ALA A 29 13.19 -16.45 105.23
N LEU A 30 14.47 -16.30 104.85
CA LEU A 30 14.88 -15.31 103.84
C LEU A 30 14.44 -15.69 102.41
N PRO A 31 14.64 -16.94 101.92
CA PRO A 31 14.06 -17.38 100.66
C PRO A 31 12.53 -17.22 100.59
N ARG A 32 11.82 -17.56 101.68
CA ARG A 32 10.36 -17.43 101.76
C ARG A 32 9.92 -15.97 101.67
N ARG A 33 10.55 -15.06 102.41
CA ARG A 33 10.28 -13.62 102.32
C ARG A 33 10.53 -13.07 100.91
N ARG A 34 11.63 -13.48 100.26
CA ARG A 34 11.94 -13.07 98.87
C ARG A 34 10.90 -13.61 97.89
N PHE A 35 10.42 -14.83 98.11
CA PHE A 35 9.36 -15.44 97.30
C PHE A 35 8.02 -14.70 97.47
N ASP A 36 7.63 -14.37 98.70
CA ASP A 36 6.40 -13.62 98.98
C ASP A 36 6.45 -12.21 98.38
N GLU A 37 7.62 -11.56 98.45
CA GLU A 37 7.84 -10.25 97.84
C GLU A 37 7.80 -10.33 96.31
N ALA A 38 8.46 -11.33 95.71
CA ALA A 38 8.41 -11.55 94.27
C ALA A 38 6.99 -11.83 93.78
N THR A 39 6.22 -12.64 94.52
CA THR A 39 4.82 -12.95 94.24
C THR A 39 3.97 -11.68 94.32
N SER A 40 4.15 -10.87 95.35
CA SER A 40 3.46 -9.59 95.52
C SER A 40 3.80 -8.58 94.41
N ARG A 41 5.07 -8.50 94.02
CA ARG A 41 5.54 -7.63 92.92
C ARG A 41 5.00 -8.10 91.57
N LEU A 42 4.96 -9.41 91.33
CA LEU A 42 4.39 -9.99 90.11
C LEU A 42 2.90 -9.68 90.01
N GLY A 43 2.15 -9.87 91.09
CA GLY A 43 0.72 -9.54 91.14
C GLY A 43 0.46 -8.08 90.78
N ARG A 44 1.18 -7.15 91.43
CA ARG A 44 1.07 -5.71 91.11
C ARG A 44 1.49 -5.37 89.68
N GLY A 45 2.60 -5.96 89.22
CA GLY A 45 3.12 -5.73 87.87
C GLY A 45 2.15 -6.20 86.78
N LEU A 46 1.51 -7.34 86.97
CA LEU A 46 0.49 -7.86 86.06
C LEU A 46 -0.72 -6.93 85.97
N THR A 47 -1.28 -6.49 87.11
CA THR A 47 -2.41 -5.56 87.14
C THR A 47 -2.09 -4.27 86.37
N VAL A 48 -0.96 -3.64 86.66
CA VAL A 48 -0.53 -2.41 85.97
C VAL A 48 -0.29 -2.66 84.47
N SER A 49 0.27 -3.82 84.10
CA SER A 49 0.51 -4.15 82.68
C SER A 49 -0.80 -4.35 81.92
N ILE A 50 -1.81 -4.95 82.55
CA ILE A 50 -3.14 -5.17 81.97
C ILE A 50 -3.86 -3.83 81.81
N GLU A 51 -3.85 -2.97 82.83
CA GLU A 51 -4.43 -1.62 82.75
C GLU A 51 -3.79 -0.74 81.67
N ARG A 52 -2.45 -0.78 81.54
CA ARG A 52 -1.74 -0.08 80.46
C ARG A 52 -2.10 -0.62 79.08
N LYS A 53 -2.20 -1.95 78.92
CA LYS A 53 -2.60 -2.56 77.65
C LYS A 53 -4.06 -2.22 77.31
N ARG A 54 -4.96 -2.28 78.31
CA ARG A 54 -6.38 -1.94 78.15
C ARG A 54 -6.56 -0.47 77.75
N SER A 55 -5.96 0.46 78.49
CA SER A 55 -6.00 1.89 78.14
C SER A 55 -5.39 2.19 76.76
N ARG A 56 -4.32 1.49 76.35
CA ARG A 56 -3.76 1.61 74.99
C ARG A 56 -4.75 1.16 73.92
N LEU A 57 -5.45 0.06 74.14
CA LEU A 57 -6.46 -0.47 73.20
C LEU A 57 -7.72 0.42 73.18
N ASP A 58 -8.18 0.88 74.34
CA ASP A 58 -9.32 1.80 74.45
C ASP A 58 -9.06 3.12 73.71
N ARG A 59 -7.81 3.63 73.75
CA ARG A 59 -7.39 4.81 72.96
C ARG A 59 -7.45 4.58 71.45
N GLN A 60 -7.27 3.37 70.96
CA GLN A 60 -7.36 3.08 69.53
C GLN A 60 -8.80 3.11 69.01
N ARG A 61 -9.82 3.16 69.90
CA ARG A 61 -11.26 3.25 69.56
C ARG A 61 -11.67 2.32 68.40
N LEU A 62 -11.06 1.13 68.36
CA LEU A 62 -11.37 0.08 67.41
C LEU A 62 -12.66 -0.60 67.84
N THR A 63 -13.76 0.13 67.67
CA THR A 63 -15.08 -0.45 67.83
C THR A 63 -15.43 -1.23 66.56
N PRO A 64 -16.20 -2.33 66.68
CA PRO A 64 -16.70 -3.04 65.51
C PRO A 64 -17.41 -2.11 64.51
N ALA A 65 -18.06 -1.05 65.01
CA ALA A 65 -18.71 -0.03 64.19
C ALA A 65 -17.74 0.84 63.38
N THR A 66 -16.60 1.26 63.94
CA THR A 66 -15.61 2.06 63.19
C THR A 66 -14.89 1.21 62.14
N LEU A 67 -14.61 -0.05 62.46
CA LEU A 67 -14.06 -1.02 61.51
C LEU A 67 -15.03 -1.34 60.38
N SER A 68 -16.30 -1.62 60.68
CA SER A 68 -17.31 -1.90 59.65
C SER A 68 -17.54 -0.69 58.75
N ARG A 69 -17.57 0.53 59.30
CA ARG A 69 -17.63 1.76 58.53
C ARG A 69 -16.43 1.91 57.59
N ARG A 70 -15.20 1.74 58.07
CA ARG A 70 -14.00 1.81 57.22
C ARG A 70 -13.96 0.72 56.14
N LEU A 71 -14.41 -0.49 56.47
CA LEU A 71 -14.53 -1.58 55.49
C LEU A 71 -15.57 -1.26 54.42
N ASN A 72 -16.70 -0.69 54.79
CA ASN A 72 -17.72 -0.30 53.83
C ASN A 72 -17.26 0.87 52.94
N GLU A 73 -16.60 1.88 53.53
CA GLU A 73 -16.02 2.99 52.77
C GLU A 73 -14.97 2.50 51.76
N THR A 74 -14.03 1.67 52.20
CA THR A 74 -13.03 1.07 51.29
C THR A 74 -13.66 0.19 50.21
N ARG A 75 -14.71 -0.59 50.53
CA ARG A 75 -15.49 -1.33 49.53
C ARG A 75 -16.18 -0.42 48.52
N THR A 76 -16.74 0.71 48.95
CA THR A 76 -17.38 1.66 48.04
C THR A 76 -16.38 2.35 47.12
N LEU A 77 -15.22 2.77 47.66
CA LEU A 77 -14.15 3.40 46.89
C LEU A 77 -13.56 2.42 45.88
N THR A 78 -13.21 1.21 46.31
CA THR A 78 -12.68 0.16 45.42
C THR A 78 -13.70 -0.23 44.34
N GLY A 79 -14.98 -0.35 44.69
CA GLY A 79 -16.05 -0.60 43.71
C GLY A 79 -16.14 0.51 42.64
N ARG A 80 -16.05 1.78 43.07
CA ARG A 80 -16.04 2.93 42.16
C ARG A 80 -14.80 2.95 41.27
N ASP A 81 -13.62 2.68 41.81
CA ASP A 81 -12.37 2.70 41.05
C ASP A 81 -12.30 1.55 40.05
N ILE A 82 -12.77 0.35 40.43
CA ILE A 82 -12.91 -0.78 39.51
C ILE A 82 -13.90 -0.45 38.38
N ALA A 83 -15.05 0.15 38.69
CA ALA A 83 -16.02 0.54 37.67
C ALA A 83 -15.43 1.56 36.68
N ARG A 84 -14.69 2.56 37.18
CA ARG A 84 -14.00 3.55 36.35
C ARG A 84 -12.90 2.93 35.49
N ALA A 85 -12.07 2.05 36.07
CA ALA A 85 -11.02 1.35 35.34
C ALA A 85 -11.60 0.48 34.22
N ARG A 86 -12.70 -0.25 34.49
CA ARG A 86 -13.41 -1.04 33.47
C ARG A 86 -13.97 -0.16 32.36
N ALA A 87 -14.62 0.95 32.70
CA ALA A 87 -15.16 1.88 31.70
C ALA A 87 -14.04 2.48 30.83
N ALA A 88 -12.94 2.93 31.44
CA ALA A 88 -11.77 3.44 30.73
C ALA A 88 -11.14 2.38 29.81
N PHE A 89 -10.98 1.15 30.30
CA PHE A 89 -10.47 0.03 29.50
C PHE A 89 -11.34 -0.21 28.26
N PHE A 90 -12.66 -0.34 28.42
CA PHE A 90 -13.55 -0.53 27.28
C PHE A 90 -13.56 0.67 26.32
N ALA A 91 -13.41 1.89 26.83
CA ALA A 91 -13.30 3.09 26.00
C ALA A 91 -12.01 3.05 25.14
N ILE A 92 -10.86 2.72 25.74
CA ILE A 92 -9.58 2.58 25.05
C ILE A 92 -9.66 1.48 23.98
N VAL A 93 -10.20 0.30 24.33
CA VAL A 93 -10.37 -0.81 23.38
C VAL A 93 -11.29 -0.41 22.23
N ARG A 94 -12.41 0.27 22.52
CA ARG A 94 -13.34 0.74 21.49
C ARG A 94 -12.69 1.77 20.57
N GLN A 95 -11.92 2.71 21.12
CA GLN A 95 -11.18 3.71 20.35
C GLN A 95 -10.11 3.05 19.47
N GLY A 96 -9.36 2.09 20.02
CA GLY A 96 -8.37 1.30 19.29
C GLY A 96 -9.01 0.54 18.13
N ARG A 97 -10.13 -0.15 18.38
CA ARG A 97 -10.89 -0.87 17.34
C ARG A 97 -11.44 0.06 16.27
N ALA A 98 -11.99 1.22 16.64
CA ALA A 98 -12.49 2.21 15.69
C ALA A 98 -11.36 2.82 14.84
N ARG A 99 -10.17 3.05 15.42
CA ARG A 99 -8.98 3.48 14.68
C ARG A 99 -8.54 2.39 13.69
N PHE A 100 -8.44 1.14 14.15
CA PHE A 100 -8.09 0.00 13.30
C PHE A 100 -9.08 -0.15 12.14
N GLN A 101 -10.39 -0.13 12.40
CA GLN A 101 -11.42 -0.25 11.36
C GLN A 101 -11.30 0.86 10.31
N ARG A 102 -11.13 2.12 10.72
CA ARG A 102 -10.92 3.24 9.80
C ARG A 102 -9.67 3.07 8.94
N THR A 103 -8.56 2.66 9.55
CA THR A 103 -7.30 2.42 8.81
C THR A 103 -7.43 1.23 7.86
N SER A 104 -8.06 0.12 8.30
CA SER A 104 -8.30 -1.05 7.46
C SER A 104 -9.23 -0.74 6.27
N ALA A 105 -10.25 0.09 6.47
CA ALA A 105 -11.16 0.51 5.41
C ALA A 105 -10.45 1.41 4.37
N ARG A 106 -9.44 2.18 4.78
CA ARG A 106 -8.59 2.99 3.89
C ARG A 106 -7.55 2.16 3.15
N LEU A 107 -7.02 1.12 3.79
CA LEU A 107 -6.11 0.12 3.20
C LEU A 107 -6.89 -0.93 2.38
N SER A 108 -7.86 -0.49 1.59
CA SER A 108 -8.58 -1.36 0.66
C SER A 108 -8.02 -1.17 -0.75
N PRO A 109 -7.84 -2.25 -1.53
CA PRO A 109 -7.46 -2.14 -2.94
C PRO A 109 -8.60 -1.63 -3.83
N ALA A 110 -9.86 -1.66 -3.35
CA ALA A 110 -11.05 -1.27 -4.12
C ALA A 110 -10.98 0.12 -4.79
N PRO A 111 -10.58 1.22 -4.10
CA PRO A 111 -10.44 2.53 -4.75
C PRO A 111 -9.37 2.54 -5.85
N ILE A 112 -8.28 1.79 -5.68
CA ILE A 112 -7.21 1.69 -6.69
C ILE A 112 -7.74 0.95 -7.92
N VAL A 113 -8.40 -0.19 -7.72
CA VAL A 113 -9.01 -0.98 -8.81
C VAL A 113 -10.07 -0.17 -9.54
N ARG A 114 -10.93 0.57 -8.83
CA ARG A 114 -11.93 1.45 -9.44
C ARG A 114 -11.27 2.56 -10.27
N ARG A 115 -10.22 3.20 -9.75
CA ARG A 115 -9.47 4.23 -10.48
C ARG A 115 -8.79 3.66 -11.71
N GLN A 116 -8.18 2.49 -11.60
CA GLN A 116 -7.57 1.77 -12.71
C GLN A 116 -8.60 1.46 -13.80
N LYS A 117 -9.79 0.97 -13.43
CA LYS A 117 -10.87 0.70 -14.39
C LYS A 117 -11.31 1.96 -15.12
N LEU A 118 -11.57 3.05 -14.39
CA LEU A 118 -11.92 4.34 -15.00
C LEU A 118 -10.84 4.83 -15.97
N GLN A 119 -9.56 4.71 -15.59
CA GLN A 119 -8.45 5.09 -16.45
C GLN A 119 -8.38 4.20 -17.71
N ALA A 120 -8.56 2.89 -17.57
CA ALA A 120 -8.62 1.96 -18.70
C ALA A 120 -9.77 2.28 -19.66
N ASP A 121 -10.96 2.57 -19.13
CA ASP A 121 -12.13 2.95 -19.93
C ASP A 121 -11.88 4.27 -20.68
N THR A 122 -11.27 5.27 -20.02
CA THR A 122 -10.91 6.55 -20.67
C THR A 122 -9.86 6.35 -21.76
N LEU A 123 -8.84 5.52 -21.52
CA LEU A 123 -7.80 5.22 -22.50
C LEU A 123 -8.40 4.51 -23.73
N ALA A 124 -9.26 3.50 -23.51
CA ALA A 124 -9.94 2.80 -24.59
C ALA A 124 -10.81 3.76 -25.43
N GLY A 125 -11.47 4.73 -24.79
CA GLY A 125 -12.21 5.79 -25.48
C GLY A 125 -11.32 6.71 -26.33
N LEU A 126 -10.17 7.12 -25.81
CA LEU A 126 -9.20 7.94 -26.53
C LEU A 126 -8.58 7.18 -27.71
N MET A 127 -8.23 5.91 -27.55
CA MET A 127 -7.71 5.05 -28.62
C MET A 127 -8.70 4.94 -29.78
N ARG A 128 -9.98 4.62 -29.50
CA ARG A 128 -11.01 4.57 -30.56
C ARG A 128 -11.18 5.89 -31.30
N ARG A 129 -11.11 7.02 -30.58
CA ARG A 129 -11.19 8.36 -31.19
C ARG A 129 -9.96 8.66 -32.06
N GLN A 130 -8.77 8.26 -31.61
CA GLN A 130 -7.54 8.37 -32.37
C GLN A 130 -7.64 7.57 -33.68
N ASP A 131 -8.05 6.31 -33.61
CA ASP A 131 -8.18 5.44 -34.78
C ASP A 131 -9.14 6.03 -35.81
N GLN A 132 -10.29 6.54 -35.35
CA GLN A 132 -11.26 7.20 -36.22
C GLN A 132 -10.72 8.50 -36.84
N ALA A 133 -9.99 9.31 -36.06
CA ALA A 133 -9.39 10.54 -36.56
C ALA A 133 -8.30 10.25 -37.61
N LEU A 134 -7.45 9.25 -37.36
CA LEU A 134 -6.43 8.80 -38.29
C LEU A 134 -7.03 8.25 -39.58
N ALA A 135 -8.04 7.38 -39.48
CA ALA A 135 -8.75 6.85 -40.64
C ALA A 135 -9.34 7.96 -41.51
N ARG A 136 -10.06 8.92 -40.89
CA ARG A 136 -10.64 10.07 -41.60
C ARG A 136 -9.57 10.95 -42.25
N GLN A 137 -8.42 11.14 -41.60
CA GLN A 137 -7.33 11.93 -42.14
C GLN A 137 -6.69 11.25 -43.36
N LEU A 138 -6.46 9.94 -43.29
CA LEU A 138 -5.94 9.16 -44.40
C LEU A 138 -6.91 9.15 -45.59
N ASP A 139 -8.22 9.04 -45.35
CA ASP A 139 -9.22 9.07 -46.42
C ASP A 139 -9.28 10.44 -47.12
N ARG A 140 -9.16 11.53 -46.36
CA ARG A 140 -9.06 12.90 -46.94
C ARG A 140 -7.80 13.06 -47.80
N LEU A 141 -6.66 12.58 -47.32
CA LEU A 141 -5.40 12.65 -48.07
C LEU A 141 -5.48 11.80 -49.35
N ARG A 142 -6.08 10.60 -49.28
CA ARG A 142 -6.33 9.75 -50.46
C ARG A 142 -7.25 10.43 -51.46
N ALA A 143 -8.34 11.04 -50.98
CA ALA A 143 -9.27 11.78 -51.85
C ALA A 143 -8.57 12.96 -52.53
N ALA A 144 -7.75 13.73 -51.80
CA ALA A 144 -6.98 14.84 -52.35
C ALA A 144 -5.96 14.38 -53.40
N LEU A 145 -5.23 13.28 -53.14
CA LEU A 145 -4.32 12.67 -54.10
C LEU A 145 -5.05 12.20 -55.36
N THR A 146 -6.20 11.54 -55.19
CA THR A 146 -7.03 11.07 -56.31
C THR A 146 -7.54 12.25 -57.15
N GLN A 147 -7.90 13.36 -56.52
CA GLN A 147 -8.33 14.57 -57.22
C GLN A 147 -7.16 15.23 -57.96
N ALA A 148 -5.99 15.32 -57.34
CA ALA A 148 -4.78 15.85 -57.97
C ALA A 148 -4.36 14.99 -59.18
N ASP A 149 -4.45 13.67 -59.06
CA ASP A 149 -4.17 12.73 -60.14
C ASP A 149 -5.13 12.91 -61.32
N ARG A 150 -6.44 13.07 -61.06
CA ARG A 150 -7.43 13.40 -62.10
C ARG A 150 -7.11 14.73 -62.78
N LEU A 151 -6.78 15.77 -62.03
CA LEU A 151 -6.41 17.07 -62.60
C LEU A 151 -5.15 16.95 -63.47
N LEU A 152 -4.13 16.24 -62.99
CA LEU A 152 -2.92 15.96 -63.76
C LEU A 152 -3.25 15.21 -65.05
N SER A 153 -4.10 14.19 -64.98
CA SER A 153 -4.53 13.45 -66.17
C SER A 153 -5.19 14.38 -67.20
N THR A 154 -6.03 15.33 -66.77
CA THR A 154 -6.72 16.25 -67.69
C THR A 154 -5.83 17.36 -68.24
N LEU A 155 -4.87 17.86 -67.46
CA LEU A 155 -4.02 19.00 -67.82
C LEU A 155 -2.69 18.57 -68.45
N SER A 156 -2.33 17.29 -68.36
CA SER A 156 -1.09 16.80 -68.96
C SER A 156 -1.21 16.69 -70.48
N HIS A 157 -0.18 17.13 -71.18
CA HIS A 157 -0.07 16.95 -72.63
C HIS A 157 -0.11 15.47 -73.02
N LYS A 158 0.26 14.55 -72.12
CA LYS A 158 0.20 13.09 -72.34
C LYS A 158 -1.21 12.61 -72.64
N ALA A 159 -2.24 13.15 -71.97
CA ALA A 159 -3.63 12.80 -72.28
C ALA A 159 -4.10 13.36 -73.62
N VAL A 160 -3.55 14.51 -74.04
CA VAL A 160 -3.78 15.09 -75.36
C VAL A 160 -3.11 14.24 -76.45
N LEU A 161 -1.87 13.80 -76.22
CA LEU A 161 -1.16 12.88 -77.11
C LEU A 161 -1.91 11.55 -77.26
N ALA A 162 -2.41 10.97 -76.15
CA ALA A 162 -3.21 9.75 -76.15
C ALA A 162 -4.55 9.88 -76.92
N ARG A 163 -5.04 11.11 -77.11
CA ARG A 163 -6.27 11.40 -77.89
C ARG A 163 -6.01 11.58 -79.39
N GLY A 164 -4.77 11.37 -79.85
CA GLY A 164 -4.39 11.38 -81.27
C GLY A 164 -3.76 12.68 -81.78
N PHE A 165 -3.36 13.58 -80.89
CA PHE A 165 -2.59 14.77 -81.25
C PHE A 165 -1.08 14.47 -81.18
N ALA A 166 -0.27 15.20 -81.94
CA ALA A 166 1.18 15.10 -81.95
C ALA A 166 1.82 16.41 -81.50
N LEU A 167 2.84 16.34 -80.64
CA LEU A 167 3.62 17.50 -80.24
C LEU A 167 4.78 17.66 -81.23
N VAL A 168 4.83 18.78 -81.95
CA VAL A 168 5.89 19.06 -82.92
C VAL A 168 7.03 19.78 -82.22
N LYS A 169 8.22 19.18 -82.23
CA LYS A 169 9.47 19.73 -81.73
C LYS A 169 10.42 20.04 -82.89
N ASP A 170 11.19 21.10 -82.75
CA ASP A 170 12.31 21.44 -83.63
C ASP A 170 13.52 20.50 -83.38
N ALA A 171 14.55 20.59 -84.21
CA ALA A 171 15.81 19.84 -84.07
C ALA A 171 16.48 20.02 -82.69
N ASP A 172 16.27 21.17 -82.04
CA ASP A 172 16.78 21.50 -80.70
C ASP A 172 15.80 21.10 -79.57
N GLY A 173 14.68 20.45 -79.88
CA GLY A 173 13.69 19.97 -78.90
C GLY A 173 12.66 21.01 -78.43
N ALA A 174 12.68 22.22 -78.99
CA ALA A 174 11.72 23.28 -78.69
C ALA A 174 10.35 23.03 -79.37
N VAL A 175 9.25 23.24 -78.65
CA VAL A 175 7.89 23.01 -79.18
C VAL A 175 7.48 24.12 -80.13
N ILE A 176 7.16 23.77 -81.37
CA ILE A 176 6.70 24.69 -82.40
C ILE A 176 5.17 24.79 -82.32
N LYS A 177 4.65 25.98 -82.04
CA LYS A 177 3.20 26.20 -81.80
C LYS A 177 2.48 26.80 -83.00
N ARG A 178 3.20 27.45 -83.93
CA ARG A 178 2.60 28.13 -85.08
C ARG A 178 3.28 27.70 -86.37
N VAL A 179 2.49 27.54 -87.42
CA VAL A 179 2.99 27.16 -88.76
C VAL A 179 3.94 28.22 -89.35
N ALA A 180 3.81 29.49 -88.97
CA ALA A 180 4.67 30.58 -89.44
C ALA A 180 6.13 30.47 -88.93
N GLU A 181 6.37 29.69 -87.87
CA GLU A 181 7.69 29.46 -87.30
C GLU A 181 8.42 28.29 -88.00
N LEU A 182 7.78 27.66 -89.00
CA LEU A 182 8.26 26.47 -89.70
C LEU A 182 8.92 26.86 -91.04
N ALA A 183 10.24 26.67 -91.15
CA ALA A 183 10.95 26.84 -92.42
C ALA A 183 10.77 25.63 -93.35
N PRO A 184 10.59 25.81 -94.68
CA PRO A 184 10.60 24.69 -95.62
C PRO A 184 11.95 23.96 -95.60
N GLY A 185 11.92 22.65 -95.37
CA GLY A 185 13.08 21.78 -95.25
C GLY A 185 13.53 21.49 -93.81
N ALA A 186 12.89 22.07 -92.79
CA ALA A 186 13.25 21.85 -91.39
C ALA A 186 12.95 20.40 -90.94
N ALA A 187 13.90 19.81 -90.19
CA ALA A 187 13.71 18.51 -89.54
C ALA A 187 12.89 18.69 -88.26
N LEU A 188 11.83 17.92 -88.13
CA LEU A 188 10.85 17.99 -87.06
C LEU A 188 10.79 16.65 -86.35
N GLN A 189 10.65 16.69 -85.03
CA GLN A 189 10.35 15.51 -84.24
C GLN A 189 8.90 15.58 -83.77
N LEU A 190 8.10 14.62 -84.18
CA LEU A 190 6.71 14.45 -83.77
C LEU A 190 6.67 13.48 -82.60
N GLU A 191 6.25 13.95 -81.44
CA GLU A 191 6.02 13.09 -80.27
C GLU A 191 4.54 12.70 -80.21
N PHE A 192 4.28 11.40 -80.27
CA PHE A 192 2.98 10.77 -80.10
C PHE A 192 2.88 10.08 -78.73
N ALA A 193 1.71 9.56 -78.38
CA ALA A 193 1.50 8.86 -77.12
C ALA A 193 2.44 7.66 -76.92
N ASP A 194 2.75 6.95 -78.01
CA ASP A 194 3.44 5.66 -77.99
C ASP A 194 4.92 5.75 -78.41
N GLY A 195 5.39 6.94 -78.80
CA GLY A 195 6.77 7.15 -79.26
C GLY A 195 6.97 8.41 -80.09
N SER A 196 8.20 8.66 -80.52
CA SER A 196 8.56 9.78 -81.40
C SER A 196 8.82 9.32 -82.84
N ALA A 197 8.51 10.19 -83.81
CA ALA A 197 8.79 9.98 -85.22
C ALA A 197 9.44 11.24 -85.82
N GLU A 198 10.35 11.06 -86.76
CA GLU A 198 11.00 12.16 -87.48
C GLU A 198 10.19 12.53 -88.74
N ALA A 199 10.06 13.83 -89.01
CA ALA A 199 9.35 14.38 -90.15
C ALA A 199 10.13 15.56 -90.74
N ILE A 200 9.91 15.87 -92.03
CA ILE A 200 10.56 17.02 -92.69
C ILE A 200 9.46 17.94 -93.20
N ALA A 201 9.56 19.25 -92.92
CA ALA A 201 8.63 20.26 -93.40
C ALA A 201 8.79 20.47 -94.91
N THR A 202 7.77 20.17 -95.74
CA THR A 202 7.83 20.44 -97.19
C THR A 202 6.80 21.51 -97.56
N SER A 203 7.19 22.57 -98.27
CA SER A 203 6.24 23.53 -98.84
C SER A 203 5.91 23.14 -100.30
N GLY A 204 4.65 22.83 -100.57
CA GLY A 204 4.18 22.43 -101.91
C GLY A 204 3.88 20.93 -102.01
N GLY A 205 2.72 20.62 -102.57
CA GLY A 205 2.12 19.27 -102.58
C GLY A 205 3.02 18.21 -103.21
N ALA A 206 3.71 17.46 -102.37
CA ALA A 206 4.38 16.22 -102.74
C ALA A 206 3.70 15.07 -102.00
N ARG A 207 2.91 14.29 -102.73
CA ARG A 207 2.20 13.10 -102.25
C ARG A 207 3.20 11.94 -102.15
N PRO A 208 3.52 11.39 -100.96
CA PRO A 208 4.31 10.17 -100.87
C PRO A 208 3.38 8.95 -100.99
N LYS A 209 3.81 7.96 -101.78
CA LYS A 209 3.14 6.68 -102.01
C LYS A 209 2.90 5.95 -100.67
N LEU A 210 1.65 5.52 -100.44
CA LEU A 210 1.34 4.51 -99.42
C LEU A 210 2.08 3.22 -99.77
N ALA A 211 2.99 2.79 -98.90
CA ALA A 211 3.40 1.40 -98.83
C ALA A 211 2.28 0.59 -98.16
N ALA A 212 1.94 -0.53 -98.79
CA ALA A 212 0.79 -1.37 -98.48
C ALA A 212 0.92 -2.10 -97.13
N LYS A 213 -0.24 -2.31 -96.50
CA LYS A 213 -0.45 -3.27 -95.39
C LYS A 213 -0.08 -4.68 -95.84
N SER A 214 0.76 -5.37 -95.07
CA SER A 214 0.78 -6.84 -95.04
C SER A 214 -0.10 -7.33 -93.88
N SER A 215 -1.26 -7.86 -94.25
CA SER A 215 -2.07 -8.72 -93.41
C SER A 215 -1.43 -10.10 -93.29
N GLY A 216 -1.23 -10.59 -92.06
CA GLY A 216 -0.77 -11.95 -91.82
C GLY A 216 -1.22 -12.51 -90.48
N LYS A 217 -2.29 -13.33 -90.51
CA LYS A 217 -2.58 -14.58 -89.76
C LYS A 217 -2.28 -14.64 -88.24
N ALA A 218 -3.07 -15.25 -87.36
CA ALA A 218 -4.19 -16.18 -87.50
C ALA A 218 -5.00 -16.20 -86.19
N LYS A 219 -6.26 -16.59 -86.33
CA LYS A 219 -7.26 -16.82 -85.29
C LYS A 219 -7.15 -18.29 -84.86
N GLU A 220 -6.86 -18.57 -83.58
CA GLU A 220 -7.12 -19.88 -82.98
C GLU A 220 -8.52 -19.87 -82.34
N PRO A 221 -9.37 -20.88 -82.62
CA PRO A 221 -10.60 -21.11 -81.89
C PRO A 221 -10.38 -22.13 -80.78
N GLY A 222 -10.98 -21.91 -79.61
CA GLY A 222 -11.28 -22.99 -78.68
C GLY A 222 -10.87 -22.74 -77.23
N SER A 223 -11.85 -22.41 -76.39
CA SER A 223 -12.21 -23.25 -75.25
C SER A 223 -13.35 -22.58 -74.47
N GLN A 224 -14.59 -22.99 -74.76
CA GLN A 224 -15.70 -22.89 -73.82
C GLN A 224 -15.38 -23.81 -72.63
N GLY A 225 -15.01 -23.22 -71.50
CA GLY A 225 -14.97 -23.90 -70.20
C GLY A 225 -16.34 -23.80 -69.54
N SER A 226 -17.00 -24.95 -69.43
CA SER A 226 -18.29 -25.19 -68.82
C SER A 226 -18.32 -24.94 -67.31
N LEU A 227 -19.52 -24.59 -66.83
CA LEU A 227 -19.99 -24.72 -65.46
C LEU A 227 -19.54 -26.04 -64.82
N PHE A 228 -18.85 -25.94 -63.68
CA PHE A 228 -19.02 -26.75 -62.47
C PHE A 228 -18.49 -25.94 -61.27
#